data_AF-A0A0G0FB68-F1
#
_entry.id   AF-A0A0G0FB68-F1
#
_cell.length_a   1.000
_cell.length_b   1.000
_cell.length_c   1.000
_cell.angle_alpha   90.00
_cell.angle_beta   90.00
_cell.angle_gamma   90.00
#
_symmetry.space_group_name_H-M   'P 1'
#
loop_
_entity.id
_entity.type
_entity.pdbx_description
1 polymer ?
#
loop_
_entity_poly.entity_id
_entity_poly.type
_entity_poly.pdbx_seq_one_letter_code
_entity_poly.pdbx_strand_id
1 'polypeptide(L)'
;NPGVYLFKDDQNTVLYIGKAKNLKNRVSDYVSNKDRELKAFSILSSSDHLEHLITKTELEAMLLEARLIQSYQPKFNVLLKTGQPFLYLMISTDKVPELKMVHNQKQKGTYFGPFIEKTSARRVYDFLIKTFKLKLCKKKIANGCIFYHMGICAGKCRPDFDLQAYIERLELAKLALKSDHHKFLNQISKLIEQHNKKMEFEQSKKLHEYRQAFKNIFDMLSSKTSSSASLEYRDIWFLTQDNQALFLFRERGSVLAKKEIFYFPVTNDLEPDYLSYFESYYRENPAPAVIIVNFQINTETKKLYEHFLSEWQGKSQSISLIIHTEGHFANLIKLAKIHAETELSKQKTVSKSIKDLLKLPIEPHTIDCFDISHKQGMFMVGSCVRFIDGQADKANFRHFHIKSIAQQNDYAALAEIVERRYKDKQELPDLILIDGGKGQLNAVQYLLSEVEFASLAKREETIYSKRLPDGKKLNLKTFAGQLLIALRDYTHHFAINFHRKISKLS
;
A
#
# COMPACT_ATOMS: atom_id res chain seq x y z
N ASN A 1 -0.51 -5.72 17.73
CA ASN A 1 -1.57 -5.28 16.81
C ASN A 1 -2.26 -6.48 16.17
N PRO A 2 -3.57 -6.37 15.89
CA PRO A 2 -4.28 -7.37 15.11
C PRO A 2 -3.77 -7.38 13.67
N GLY A 3 -3.83 -8.54 13.02
CA GLY A 3 -3.37 -8.67 11.66
C GLY A 3 -3.28 -10.12 11.19
N VAL A 4 -2.76 -10.28 9.98
CA VAL A 4 -2.55 -11.58 9.31
C VAL A 4 -1.06 -11.81 9.15
N TYR A 5 -0.61 -13.04 9.34
CA TYR A 5 0.77 -13.48 9.08
C TYR A 5 0.76 -14.58 8.02
N LEU A 6 1.81 -14.60 7.19
CA LEU A 6 1.98 -15.52 6.08
C LEU A 6 3.35 -16.19 6.20
N PHE A 7 3.37 -17.50 6.26
CA PHE A 7 4.59 -18.29 6.15
C PHE A 7 4.83 -18.70 4.70
N LYS A 8 6.06 -18.52 4.22
CA LYS A 8 6.46 -18.79 2.83
C LYS A 8 7.73 -19.62 2.74
N ASP A 9 7.89 -20.35 1.65
CA ASP A 9 9.15 -21.00 1.28
C ASP A 9 10.16 -20.02 0.65
N ASP A 10 11.36 -20.52 0.36
CA ASP A 10 12.45 -19.89 -0.38
C ASP A 10 12.03 -19.32 -1.76
N GLN A 11 11.03 -19.94 -2.39
CA GLN A 11 10.46 -19.51 -3.67
C GLN A 11 9.33 -18.46 -3.53
N ASN A 12 9.05 -17.97 -2.31
CA ASN A 12 7.93 -17.07 -1.97
C ASN A 12 6.53 -17.67 -2.15
N THR A 13 6.38 -18.98 -2.28
CA THR A 13 5.09 -19.66 -2.26
C THR A 13 4.48 -19.56 -0.88
N VAL A 14 3.21 -19.15 -0.79
CA VAL A 14 2.52 -19.04 0.50
C VAL A 14 2.12 -20.43 0.99
N LEU A 15 2.72 -20.86 2.11
CA LEU A 15 2.50 -22.18 2.70
C LEU A 15 1.40 -22.18 3.75
N TYR A 16 1.33 -21.11 4.55
CA TYR A 16 0.31 -20.94 5.58
C TYR A 16 -0.04 -19.47 5.80
N ILE A 17 -1.30 -19.20 6.12
CA ILE A 17 -1.83 -17.88 6.46
C ILE A 17 -2.62 -18.00 7.75
N GLY A 18 -2.40 -17.10 8.70
CA GLY A 18 -3.17 -17.06 9.94
C GLY A 18 -3.46 -15.65 10.43
N LYS A 19 -4.55 -15.47 11.18
CA LYS A 19 -4.85 -14.21 11.90
C LYS A 19 -4.39 -14.23 13.35
N ALA A 20 -4.19 -13.04 13.92
CA ALA A 20 -3.95 -12.87 15.35
C ALA A 20 -4.55 -11.56 15.86
N LYS A 21 -5.00 -11.54 17.13
CA LYS A 21 -5.24 -10.29 17.89
C LYS A 21 -3.93 -9.56 18.18
N ASN A 22 -2.87 -10.33 18.43
CA ASN A 22 -1.51 -9.83 18.61
C ASN A 22 -0.54 -10.72 17.82
N LEU A 23 -0.06 -10.20 16.69
CA LEU A 23 0.87 -10.90 15.80
C LEU A 23 2.14 -11.38 16.53
N LYS A 24 2.71 -10.56 17.42
CA LYS A 24 3.96 -10.89 18.13
C LYS A 24 3.79 -12.13 18.99
N ASN A 25 2.80 -12.14 19.89
CA ASN A 25 2.55 -13.27 20.76
C ASN A 25 2.23 -14.52 19.94
N ARG A 26 1.37 -14.39 18.93
CA ARG A 26 0.93 -15.54 18.13
C ARG A 26 2.06 -16.19 17.34
N VAL A 27 2.98 -15.40 16.78
CA VAL A 27 4.13 -15.92 16.05
C VAL A 27 5.16 -16.52 17.01
N SER A 28 5.41 -15.88 18.16
CA SER A 28 6.28 -16.43 19.20
C SER A 28 5.79 -17.80 19.71
N ASP A 29 4.48 -18.01 19.79
CA ASP A 29 3.88 -19.29 20.20
C ASP A 29 4.24 -20.45 19.26
N TYR A 30 4.38 -20.21 17.94
CA TYR A 30 4.82 -21.25 17.00
C TYR A 30 6.26 -21.68 17.29
N VAL A 31 7.13 -20.71 17.59
CA VAL A 31 8.55 -20.96 17.83
C VAL A 31 8.76 -21.66 19.17
N SER A 32 7.99 -21.29 20.20
CA SER A 32 8.10 -21.88 21.54
C SER A 32 7.46 -23.28 21.66
N ASN A 33 6.45 -23.60 20.85
CA ASN A 33 5.78 -24.91 20.85
C ASN A 33 6.15 -25.81 19.65
N LYS A 34 7.25 -25.52 18.95
CA LYS A 34 7.67 -26.27 17.75
C LYS A 34 7.75 -27.79 17.96
N ASP A 35 8.07 -28.25 19.18
CA ASP A 35 8.26 -29.67 19.52
C ASP A 35 6.98 -30.35 20.04
N ARG A 36 5.89 -29.59 20.27
CA ARG A 36 4.63 -30.10 20.85
C ARG A 36 3.49 -30.24 19.84
N GLU A 37 3.56 -29.55 18.71
CA GLU A 37 2.48 -29.54 17.70
C GLU A 37 3.02 -29.86 16.30
N LEU A 38 2.72 -31.06 15.79
CA LEU A 38 3.19 -31.55 14.47
C LEU A 38 2.91 -30.57 13.32
N LYS A 39 1.79 -29.84 13.39
CA LYS A 39 1.41 -28.82 12.40
C LYS A 39 2.30 -27.58 12.48
N ALA A 40 2.59 -27.08 13.68
CA ALA A 40 3.48 -25.94 13.89
C ALA A 40 4.90 -26.28 13.41
N PHE A 41 5.38 -27.48 13.74
CA PHE A 41 6.65 -28.00 13.24
C PHE A 41 6.70 -28.05 11.70
N SER A 42 5.66 -28.59 11.06
CA SER A 42 5.60 -28.74 9.59
C SER A 42 5.62 -27.39 8.88
N ILE A 43 4.91 -26.39 9.43
CA ILE A 43 4.92 -25.03 8.88
C ILE A 43 6.32 -24.44 9.03
N LEU A 44 6.90 -24.45 10.24
CA LEU A 44 8.21 -23.84 10.49
C LEU A 44 9.35 -24.49 9.71
N SER A 45 9.37 -25.82 9.64
CA SER A 45 10.40 -26.57 8.90
C SER A 45 10.35 -26.36 7.39
N SER A 46 9.18 -26.04 6.84
CA SER A 46 9.00 -25.78 5.41
C SER A 46 9.10 -24.29 5.05
N SER A 47 9.21 -23.38 6.03
CA SER A 47 9.11 -21.94 5.80
C SER A 47 10.43 -21.23 6.06
N ASP A 48 10.87 -20.45 5.07
CA ASP A 48 12.08 -19.61 5.16
C ASP A 48 11.77 -18.18 5.58
N HIS A 49 10.57 -17.70 5.26
CA HIS A 49 10.20 -16.29 5.45
C HIS A 49 8.81 -16.13 6.08
N LEU A 50 8.70 -15.10 6.93
CA LEU A 50 7.45 -14.68 7.57
C LEU A 50 7.10 -13.26 7.14
N GLU A 51 5.94 -13.10 6.52
CA GLU A 51 5.35 -11.81 6.20
C GLU A 51 4.17 -11.53 7.14
N HIS A 52 3.83 -10.26 7.37
CA HIS A 52 2.60 -9.89 8.07
C HIS A 52 1.97 -8.61 7.53
N LEU A 53 0.65 -8.52 7.72
CA LEU A 53 -0.20 -7.41 7.36
C LEU A 53 -0.98 -6.99 8.61
N ILE A 54 -0.79 -5.74 9.05
CA ILE A 54 -1.48 -5.20 10.22
C ILE A 54 -2.85 -4.69 9.80
N THR A 55 -3.87 -4.90 10.63
CA THR A 55 -5.22 -4.36 10.44
C THR A 55 -5.62 -3.48 11.63
N LYS A 56 -6.67 -2.66 11.48
CA LYS A 56 -7.16 -1.81 12.57
C LYS A 56 -7.90 -2.64 13.62
N THR A 57 -8.61 -3.67 13.18
CA THR A 57 -9.44 -4.52 14.04
C THR A 57 -9.17 -6.00 13.81
N GLU A 58 -9.51 -6.83 14.80
CA GLU A 58 -9.50 -8.29 14.64
C GLU A 58 -10.45 -8.75 13.52
N LEU A 59 -11.55 -8.03 13.35
CA LEU A 59 -12.56 -8.28 12.32
C LEU A 59 -11.95 -8.17 10.92
N GLU A 60 -11.18 -7.11 10.69
CA GLU A 60 -10.46 -6.90 9.43
C GLU A 60 -9.37 -7.95 9.21
N ALA A 61 -8.63 -8.34 10.26
CA ALA A 61 -7.64 -9.41 10.16
C ALA A 61 -8.29 -10.72 9.68
N MET A 62 -9.49 -11.01 10.19
CA MET A 62 -10.25 -12.20 9.83
C MET A 62 -10.77 -12.17 8.39
N LEU A 63 -11.23 -11.01 7.91
CA LEU A 63 -11.61 -10.84 6.50
C LEU A 63 -10.41 -11.03 5.56
N LEU A 64 -9.28 -10.42 5.92
CA LEU A 64 -8.06 -10.45 5.13
C LEU A 64 -7.49 -11.87 5.06
N GLU A 65 -7.44 -12.58 6.18
CA GLU A 65 -7.01 -13.99 6.24
C GLU A 65 -7.83 -14.86 5.29
N ALA A 66 -9.16 -14.81 5.41
CA ALA A 66 -10.05 -15.61 4.57
C ALA A 66 -9.90 -15.31 3.08
N ARG A 67 -9.75 -14.02 2.70
CA ARG A 67 -9.49 -13.64 1.29
C ARG A 67 -8.15 -14.19 0.81
N LEU A 68 -7.08 -14.05 1.60
CA LEU A 68 -5.75 -14.50 1.19
C LEU A 68 -5.68 -16.03 1.11
N ILE A 69 -6.33 -16.77 2.01
CA ILE A 69 -6.43 -18.24 1.91
C ILE A 69 -7.16 -18.64 0.63
N GLN A 70 -8.24 -17.94 0.28
CA GLN A 70 -8.96 -18.20 -0.98
C GLN A 70 -8.10 -17.92 -2.21
N SER A 71 -7.32 -16.83 -2.20
CA SER A 71 -6.47 -16.45 -3.34
C SER A 71 -5.24 -17.35 -3.50
N TYR A 72 -4.56 -17.70 -2.41
CA TYR A 72 -3.29 -18.44 -2.46
C TYR A 72 -3.44 -19.95 -2.30
N GLN A 73 -4.59 -20.44 -1.80
CA GLN A 73 -4.84 -21.85 -1.48
C GLN A 73 -3.67 -22.54 -0.73
N PRO A 74 -3.15 -21.96 0.37
CA PRO A 74 -1.87 -22.36 0.96
C PRO A 74 -1.89 -23.81 1.46
N LYS A 75 -0.81 -24.56 1.22
CA LYS A 75 -0.72 -26.01 1.54
C LYS A 75 -1.24 -26.37 2.93
N PHE A 76 -0.86 -25.63 3.98
CA PHE A 76 -1.18 -25.96 5.38
C PHE A 76 -2.49 -25.37 5.92
N ASN A 77 -3.17 -24.49 5.17
CA ASN A 77 -4.52 -24.05 5.53
C ASN A 77 -5.52 -25.13 5.13
N VAL A 78 -6.29 -25.69 6.07
CA VAL A 78 -7.32 -26.70 5.74
C VAL A 78 -8.68 -26.03 5.54
N LEU A 79 -9.03 -25.12 6.45
CA LEU A 79 -10.24 -24.33 6.39
C LEU A 79 -10.09 -23.15 5.41
N LEU A 80 -11.21 -22.65 4.89
CA LEU A 80 -11.30 -21.46 4.03
C LEU A 80 -10.69 -21.62 2.62
N LYS A 81 -10.07 -22.77 2.31
CA LYS A 81 -9.65 -23.16 0.96
C LYS A 81 -10.84 -23.32 0.01
N THR A 82 -11.80 -24.15 0.43
CA THR A 82 -13.03 -24.46 -0.29
C THR A 82 -14.24 -24.13 0.57
N GLY A 83 -15.10 -23.25 0.08
CA GLY A 83 -16.25 -22.72 0.83
C GLY A 83 -16.23 -21.19 0.88
N GLN A 84 -17.40 -20.61 1.12
CA GLN A 84 -17.60 -19.16 1.09
C GLN A 84 -17.88 -18.67 2.52
N PRO A 85 -16.86 -18.12 3.20
CA PRO A 85 -16.93 -17.82 4.63
C PRO A 85 -17.80 -16.62 4.97
N PHE A 86 -18.28 -15.90 3.95
CA PHE A 86 -18.97 -14.64 4.11
C PHE A 86 -20.43 -14.76 3.70
N LEU A 87 -21.31 -14.17 4.50
CA LEU A 87 -22.67 -13.92 4.09
C LEU A 87 -22.75 -12.56 3.41
N TYR A 88 -23.60 -12.46 2.40
CA TYR A 88 -23.96 -11.21 1.77
C TYR A 88 -25.48 -11.06 1.81
N LEU A 89 -25.94 -9.82 1.97
CA LEU A 89 -27.30 -9.45 1.59
C LEU A 89 -27.28 -9.09 0.11
N MET A 90 -28.24 -9.59 -0.65
CA MET A 90 -28.29 -9.41 -2.09
C MET A 90 -29.70 -9.03 -2.51
N ILE A 91 -29.82 -7.99 -3.32
CA ILE A 91 -31.07 -7.61 -3.98
C ILE A 91 -30.99 -8.12 -5.42
N SER A 92 -31.87 -9.04 -5.79
CA SER A 92 -31.86 -9.64 -7.13
C SER A 92 -32.35 -8.65 -8.21
N THR A 93 -32.01 -8.94 -9.47
CA THR A 93 -32.51 -8.17 -10.64
C THR A 93 -33.69 -8.84 -11.34
N ASP A 94 -34.44 -9.69 -10.63
CA ASP A 94 -35.61 -10.38 -11.19
C ASP A 94 -36.77 -9.39 -11.47
N LYS A 95 -37.78 -9.79 -12.25
CA LYS A 95 -39.01 -8.97 -12.49
C LYS A 95 -39.66 -8.45 -11.21
N VAL A 96 -39.56 -9.24 -10.13
CA VAL A 96 -39.87 -8.82 -8.76
C VAL A 96 -38.60 -9.00 -7.96
N PRO A 97 -37.78 -7.94 -7.80
CA PRO A 97 -36.54 -7.98 -7.04
C PRO A 97 -36.77 -8.50 -5.62
N GLU A 98 -35.81 -9.21 -5.03
CA GLU A 98 -35.96 -9.72 -3.67
C GLU A 98 -34.66 -9.56 -2.88
N LEU A 99 -34.78 -9.15 -1.62
CA LEU A 99 -33.68 -9.16 -0.66
C LEU A 99 -33.44 -10.61 -0.16
N LYS A 100 -32.24 -11.13 -0.37
CA LYS A 100 -31.82 -12.49 -0.04
C LYS A 100 -30.52 -12.48 0.78
N MET A 101 -30.33 -13.52 1.59
CA MET A 101 -29.02 -13.84 2.17
C MET A 101 -28.34 -14.90 1.32
N VAL A 102 -27.14 -14.63 0.84
CA VAL A 102 -26.39 -15.51 -0.06
C VAL A 102 -24.94 -15.64 0.37
N HIS A 103 -24.32 -16.78 0.10
CA HIS A 103 -22.92 -17.03 0.41
C HIS A 103 -21.98 -16.69 -0.77
N ASN A 104 -22.52 -16.58 -2.00
CA ASN A 104 -21.79 -16.20 -3.23
C ASN A 104 -22.35 -14.96 -3.91
N GLN A 105 -21.48 -14.35 -4.72
CA GLN A 105 -21.84 -13.34 -5.71
C GLN A 105 -22.08 -13.92 -7.13
N LYS A 106 -22.69 -15.11 -7.25
CA LYS A 106 -22.91 -15.77 -8.56
C LYS A 106 -24.17 -15.29 -9.29
N GLN A 107 -25.18 -14.84 -8.55
CA GLN A 107 -26.46 -14.40 -9.12
C GLN A 107 -26.38 -12.92 -9.50
N LYS A 108 -27.08 -12.49 -10.55
CA LYS A 108 -27.12 -11.07 -10.91
C LYS A 108 -27.93 -10.28 -9.87
N GLY A 109 -27.32 -9.25 -9.30
CA GLY A 109 -27.92 -8.46 -8.23
C GLY A 109 -26.96 -7.45 -7.62
N THR A 110 -27.50 -6.63 -6.71
CA THR A 110 -26.71 -5.71 -5.88
C THR A 110 -26.37 -6.38 -4.56
N TYR A 111 -25.09 -6.43 -4.19
CA TYR A 111 -24.59 -7.12 -3.01
C TYR A 111 -24.16 -6.15 -1.90
N PHE A 112 -24.41 -6.53 -0.64
CA PHE A 112 -24.10 -5.78 0.56
C PHE A 112 -23.46 -6.71 1.61
N GLY A 113 -22.37 -6.28 2.22
CA GLY A 113 -21.51 -7.12 3.06
C GLY A 113 -20.04 -7.00 2.64
N PRO A 114 -19.15 -7.92 3.03
CA PRO A 114 -19.41 -9.22 3.68
C PRO A 114 -19.79 -9.14 5.16
N PHE A 115 -20.71 -10.01 5.59
CA PHE A 115 -21.02 -10.27 6.99
C PHE A 115 -20.25 -11.49 7.48
N ILE A 116 -19.58 -11.32 8.60
CA ILE A 116 -18.67 -12.32 9.20
C ILE A 116 -19.44 -13.29 10.07
N GLU A 117 -20.41 -12.78 10.83
CA GLU A 117 -21.33 -13.61 11.60
C GLU A 117 -22.68 -13.73 10.89
N LYS A 118 -23.16 -14.97 10.75
CA LYS A 118 -24.50 -15.27 10.24
C LYS A 118 -25.59 -14.55 11.05
N THR A 119 -25.41 -14.43 12.37
CA THR A 119 -26.32 -13.73 13.30
C THR A 119 -26.42 -12.24 12.98
N SER A 120 -25.30 -11.58 12.73
CA SER A 120 -25.26 -10.15 12.38
C SER A 120 -25.93 -9.88 11.03
N ALA A 121 -25.63 -10.71 10.01
CA ALA A 121 -26.33 -10.65 8.73
C ALA A 121 -27.85 -10.85 8.89
N ARG A 122 -28.23 -11.84 9.72
CA ARG A 122 -29.63 -12.15 10.01
C ARG A 122 -30.35 -10.98 10.67
N ARG A 123 -29.72 -10.30 11.65
CA ARG A 123 -30.30 -9.13 12.32
C ARG A 123 -30.57 -8.00 11.34
N VAL A 124 -29.59 -7.67 10.48
CA VAL A 124 -29.77 -6.62 9.46
C VAL A 124 -30.85 -7.01 8.46
N TYR A 125 -30.82 -8.26 7.99
CA TYR A 125 -31.85 -8.79 7.11
C TYR A 125 -33.25 -8.67 7.74
N ASP A 126 -33.44 -9.20 8.94
CA ASP A 126 -34.73 -9.22 9.64
C ASP A 126 -35.21 -7.79 9.95
N PHE A 127 -34.30 -6.88 10.29
CA PHE A 127 -34.62 -5.47 10.47
C PHE A 127 -35.15 -4.85 9.18
N LEU A 128 -34.44 -4.98 8.06
CA LEU A 128 -34.87 -4.42 6.78
C LEU A 128 -36.19 -5.03 6.30
N ILE A 129 -36.35 -6.35 6.46
CA ILE A 129 -37.58 -7.07 6.10
C ILE A 129 -38.78 -6.53 6.87
N LYS A 130 -38.64 -6.32 8.19
CA LYS A 130 -39.73 -5.82 9.05
C LYS A 130 -40.02 -4.35 8.80
N THR A 131 -38.99 -3.50 8.80
CA THR A 131 -39.14 -2.05 8.68
C THR A 131 -39.76 -1.65 7.34
N PHE A 132 -39.25 -2.21 6.24
CA PHE A 132 -39.70 -1.85 4.88
C PHE A 132 -40.74 -2.81 4.30
N LYS A 133 -41.27 -3.74 5.10
CA LYS A 133 -42.28 -4.72 4.69
C LYS A 133 -41.88 -5.49 3.42
N LEU A 134 -40.67 -6.04 3.38
CA LEU A 134 -40.06 -6.56 2.15
C LEU A 134 -40.28 -8.05 1.91
N LYS A 135 -40.91 -8.78 2.85
CA LYS A 135 -41.09 -10.22 2.70
C LYS A 135 -42.01 -10.53 1.53
N LEU A 136 -41.58 -11.41 0.63
CA LEU A 136 -42.39 -11.91 -0.48
C LEU A 136 -42.87 -13.32 -0.19
N CYS A 137 -44.17 -13.53 -0.29
CA CYS A 137 -44.81 -14.83 -0.18
C CYS A 137 -44.85 -15.51 -1.54
N LYS A 138 -44.80 -16.85 -1.53
CA LYS A 138 -44.76 -17.67 -2.75
C LYS A 138 -46.14 -18.12 -3.23
N LYS A 139 -47.12 -18.22 -2.34
CA LYS A 139 -48.50 -18.69 -2.65
C LYS A 139 -49.45 -17.51 -2.81
N LYS A 140 -50.49 -17.67 -3.65
CA LYS A 140 -51.60 -16.72 -3.75
C LYS A 140 -52.62 -16.96 -2.65
N ILE A 141 -53.01 -15.90 -1.93
CA ILE A 141 -53.95 -15.91 -0.81
C ILE A 141 -54.74 -14.60 -0.90
N ALA A 142 -56.02 -14.68 -1.21
CA ALA A 142 -56.86 -13.52 -1.54
C ALA A 142 -56.80 -12.42 -0.47
N ASN A 143 -56.92 -12.80 0.81
CA ASN A 143 -56.98 -11.84 1.92
C ASN A 143 -55.59 -11.46 2.49
N GLY A 144 -54.52 -12.09 2.00
CA GLY A 144 -53.17 -11.92 2.53
C GLY A 144 -52.73 -13.06 3.45
N CYS A 145 -51.42 -13.23 3.60
CA CYS A 145 -50.85 -14.20 4.54
C CYS A 145 -50.72 -13.60 5.95
N ILE A 146 -50.46 -14.45 6.95
CA ILE A 146 -50.20 -13.99 8.33
C ILE A 146 -49.12 -12.89 8.42
N PHE A 147 -48.04 -13.01 7.65
CA PHE A 147 -46.98 -12.00 7.62
C PHE A 147 -47.43 -10.67 7.01
N TYR A 148 -48.47 -10.65 6.17
CA TYR A 148 -49.06 -9.42 5.64
C TYR A 148 -49.83 -8.70 6.74
N HIS A 149 -50.66 -9.43 7.49
CA HIS A 149 -51.40 -8.87 8.64
C HIS A 149 -50.48 -8.43 9.78
N MET A 150 -49.34 -9.10 9.97
CA MET A 150 -48.29 -8.66 10.89
C MET A 150 -47.46 -7.47 10.38
N GLY A 151 -47.74 -6.97 9.16
CA GLY A 151 -47.04 -5.82 8.59
C GLY A 151 -45.62 -6.10 8.10
N ILE A 152 -45.25 -7.34 7.79
CA ILE A 152 -43.90 -7.75 7.35
C ILE A 152 -43.86 -8.08 5.85
N CYS A 153 -44.96 -8.62 5.32
CA CYS A 153 -45.06 -9.03 3.92
C CYS A 153 -45.55 -7.89 3.03
N ALA A 154 -44.98 -7.79 1.82
CA ALA A 154 -45.37 -6.80 0.82
C ALA A 154 -46.71 -7.10 0.13
N GLY A 155 -47.30 -8.27 0.39
CA GLY A 155 -48.62 -8.63 -0.16
C GLY A 155 -48.61 -9.33 -1.52
N LYS A 156 -47.47 -9.83 -2.03
CA LYS A 156 -47.38 -10.56 -3.32
C LYS A 156 -48.43 -11.68 -3.53
N CYS A 157 -48.90 -12.27 -2.43
CA CYS A 157 -49.96 -13.28 -2.40
C CYS A 157 -51.34 -12.76 -2.80
N ARG A 158 -51.60 -11.47 -2.62
CA ARG A 158 -52.89 -10.87 -2.88
C ARG A 158 -53.03 -10.51 -4.37
N PRO A 159 -54.28 -10.33 -4.86
CA PRO A 159 -54.54 -9.84 -6.21
C PRO A 159 -54.14 -8.37 -6.40
N ASP A 160 -54.25 -7.54 -5.35
CA ASP A 160 -53.96 -6.10 -5.33
C ASP A 160 -52.48 -5.79 -4.99
N PHE A 161 -51.55 -6.67 -5.35
CA PHE A 161 -50.13 -6.45 -5.06
C PHE A 161 -49.57 -5.28 -5.90
N ASP A 162 -49.25 -4.18 -5.23
CA ASP A 162 -48.58 -3.04 -5.83
C ASP A 162 -47.06 -3.27 -5.91
N LEU A 163 -46.58 -3.57 -7.11
CA LEU A 163 -45.16 -3.77 -7.39
C LEU A 163 -44.36 -2.47 -7.26
N GLN A 164 -44.93 -1.32 -7.63
CA GLN A 164 -44.21 -0.04 -7.63
C GLN A 164 -43.95 0.40 -6.19
N ALA A 165 -44.97 0.38 -5.34
CA ALA A 165 -44.82 0.68 -3.91
C ALA A 165 -43.87 -0.30 -3.21
N TYR A 166 -43.79 -1.56 -3.66
CA TYR A 166 -42.79 -2.50 -3.17
C TYR A 166 -41.36 -2.11 -3.58
N ILE A 167 -41.15 -1.75 -4.85
CA ILE A 167 -39.84 -1.34 -5.36
C ILE A 167 -39.36 -0.07 -4.64
N GLU A 168 -40.22 0.90 -4.37
CA GLU A 168 -39.86 2.11 -3.61
C GLU A 168 -39.34 1.77 -2.21
N ARG A 169 -40.03 0.89 -1.47
CA ARG A 169 -39.57 0.41 -0.16
C ARG A 169 -38.24 -0.34 -0.25
N LEU A 170 -38.04 -1.11 -1.31
CA LEU A 170 -36.81 -1.85 -1.54
C LEU A 170 -35.63 -0.93 -1.87
N GLU A 171 -35.85 0.13 -2.67
CA GLU A 171 -34.83 1.14 -2.96
C GLU A 171 -34.48 1.96 -1.71
N LEU A 172 -35.43 2.26 -0.82
CA LEU A 172 -35.13 2.84 0.49
C LEU A 172 -34.24 1.91 1.34
N ALA A 173 -34.53 0.60 1.35
CA ALA A 173 -33.70 -0.39 2.04
C ALA A 173 -32.29 -0.51 1.43
N LYS A 174 -32.19 -0.41 0.10
CA LYS A 174 -30.93 -0.39 -0.64
C LYS A 174 -30.12 0.86 -0.31
N LEU A 175 -30.77 2.02 -0.23
CA LEU A 175 -30.15 3.29 0.12
C LEU A 175 -29.62 3.25 1.56
N ALA A 176 -30.41 2.70 2.49
CA ALA A 176 -30.01 2.44 3.86
C ALA A 176 -28.76 1.54 3.97
N LEU A 177 -28.56 0.60 3.04
CA LEU A 177 -27.38 -0.26 2.98
C LEU A 177 -26.16 0.39 2.27
N LYS A 178 -26.36 1.40 1.43
CA LYS A 178 -25.29 2.07 0.65
C LYS A 178 -24.72 3.32 1.32
N SER A 179 -25.58 4.10 1.98
CA SER A 179 -25.26 5.48 2.34
C SER A 179 -24.62 5.57 3.73
N ASP A 180 -23.76 6.58 3.90
CA ASP A 180 -23.43 7.11 5.23
C ASP A 180 -24.74 7.43 5.98
N HIS A 181 -24.84 7.03 7.25
CA HIS A 181 -26.02 7.22 8.09
C HIS A 181 -26.61 8.64 7.98
N HIS A 182 -25.74 9.66 8.01
CA HIS A 182 -26.16 11.06 7.90
C HIS A 182 -26.77 11.38 6.53
N LYS A 183 -26.23 10.79 5.45
CA LYS A 183 -26.75 10.99 4.09
C LYS A 183 -28.13 10.36 3.92
N PHE A 184 -28.35 9.16 4.47
CA PHE A 184 -29.65 8.50 4.43
C PHE A 184 -30.73 9.30 5.19
N LEU A 185 -30.43 9.74 6.41
CA LEU A 185 -31.37 10.55 7.20
C LEU A 185 -31.73 11.88 6.51
N ASN A 186 -30.75 12.52 5.87
CA ASN A 186 -30.99 13.75 5.11
C ASN A 186 -31.85 13.52 3.87
N GLN A 187 -31.66 12.41 3.15
CA GLN A 187 -32.47 12.08 1.98
C GLN A 187 -33.92 11.75 2.38
N ILE A 188 -34.14 10.97 3.44
CA ILE A 188 -35.48 10.70 3.98
C ILE A 188 -36.15 12.03 4.39
N SER A 189 -35.42 12.95 5.03
CA SER A 189 -35.96 14.25 5.44
C SER A 189 -36.37 15.12 4.24
N LYS A 190 -35.62 15.09 3.15
CA LYS A 190 -36.01 15.77 1.89
C LYS A 190 -37.26 15.17 1.26
N LEU A 191 -37.40 13.84 1.27
CA LEU A 191 -38.61 13.17 0.78
C LEU A 191 -39.83 13.55 1.62
N ILE A 192 -39.70 13.57 2.95
CA ILE A 192 -40.74 14.05 3.86
C ILE A 192 -41.17 15.48 3.49
N GLU A 193 -40.21 16.38 3.27
CA GLU A 193 -40.51 17.77 2.89
C GLU A 193 -41.24 17.85 1.55
N GLN A 194 -40.85 17.04 0.57
CA GLN A 194 -41.52 16.97 -0.74
C GLN A 194 -42.95 16.46 -0.64
N HIS A 195 -43.20 15.40 0.14
CA HIS A 195 -44.54 14.87 0.36
C HIS A 195 -45.42 15.85 1.16
N ASN A 196 -44.85 16.55 2.16
CA ASN A 196 -45.56 17.61 2.88
C ASN A 196 -45.96 18.77 1.94
N LYS A 197 -45.07 19.18 1.03
CA LYS A 197 -45.39 20.21 0.01
C LYS A 197 -46.52 19.78 -0.93
N LYS A 198 -46.64 18.47 -1.20
CA LYS A 198 -47.73 17.89 -1.99
C LYS A 198 -48.99 17.55 -1.18
N MET A 199 -49.01 17.84 0.13
CA MET A 199 -50.08 17.47 1.07
C MET A 199 -50.34 15.95 1.18
N GLU A 200 -49.31 15.13 0.91
CA GLU A 200 -49.37 13.67 0.97
C GLU A 200 -49.00 13.15 2.37
N PHE A 201 -49.82 13.49 3.37
CA PHE A 201 -49.51 13.29 4.79
C PHE A 201 -49.30 11.82 5.21
N GLU A 202 -50.01 10.87 4.58
CA GLU A 202 -49.81 9.44 4.87
C GLU A 202 -48.40 8.95 4.49
N GLN A 203 -47.87 9.41 3.35
CA GLN A 203 -46.53 9.03 2.91
C GLN A 203 -45.47 9.70 3.77
N SER A 204 -45.68 10.97 4.12
CA SER A 204 -44.83 11.70 5.06
C SER A 204 -44.75 10.99 6.43
N LYS A 205 -45.88 10.54 6.98
CA LYS A 205 -45.92 9.78 8.24
C LYS A 205 -45.12 8.47 8.16
N LYS A 206 -45.28 7.70 7.08
CA LYS A 206 -44.51 6.44 6.87
C LYS A 206 -43.01 6.70 6.80
N LEU A 207 -42.59 7.74 6.10
CA LEU A 207 -41.17 8.13 6.00
C LEU A 207 -40.62 8.58 7.35
N HIS A 208 -41.42 9.29 8.17
CA HIS A 208 -41.07 9.62 9.54
C HIS A 208 -40.85 8.37 10.41
N GLU A 209 -41.73 7.37 10.31
CA GLU A 209 -41.58 6.08 11.02
C GLU A 209 -40.28 5.37 10.61
N TYR A 210 -39.96 5.33 9.30
CA TYR A 210 -38.70 4.78 8.82
C TYR A 210 -37.49 5.55 9.35
N ARG A 211 -37.54 6.89 9.35
CA ARG A 211 -36.47 7.74 9.88
C ARG A 211 -36.21 7.45 11.36
N GLN A 212 -37.27 7.34 12.16
CA GLN A 212 -37.17 7.09 13.60
C GLN A 212 -36.58 5.69 13.89
N ALA A 213 -37.08 4.67 13.20
CA ALA A 213 -36.61 3.30 13.35
C ALA A 213 -35.11 3.17 12.99
N PHE A 214 -34.68 3.85 11.92
CA PHE A 214 -33.28 3.89 11.52
C PHE A 214 -32.39 4.66 12.49
N LYS A 215 -32.86 5.81 13.00
CA LYS A 215 -32.12 6.62 13.95
C LYS A 215 -31.86 5.86 15.26
N ASN A 216 -32.90 5.25 15.84
CA ASN A 216 -32.79 4.53 17.12
C ASN A 216 -31.79 3.36 17.07
N ILE A 217 -31.73 2.63 15.95
CA ILE A 217 -30.76 1.53 15.79
C ILE A 217 -29.35 2.05 15.60
N PHE A 218 -29.18 3.13 14.84
CA PHE A 218 -27.84 3.67 14.62
C PHE A 218 -27.29 4.36 15.86
N ASP A 219 -28.12 5.08 16.63
CA ASP A 219 -27.73 5.65 17.92
C ASP A 219 -27.29 4.53 18.90
N MET A 220 -27.94 3.37 18.86
CA MET A 220 -27.56 2.17 19.63
C MET A 220 -26.22 1.56 19.16
N LEU A 221 -25.95 1.51 17.85
CA LEU A 221 -24.74 0.95 17.25
C LEU A 221 -23.52 1.90 17.29
N SER A 222 -23.77 3.22 17.23
CA SER A 222 -22.76 4.28 17.27
C SER A 222 -22.04 4.38 18.62
N SER A 223 -22.64 3.83 19.68
CA SER A 223 -22.01 3.72 20.99
C SER A 223 -20.80 2.78 21.01
N LYS A 224 -20.52 2.00 19.94
CA LYS A 224 -19.42 1.02 19.95
C LYS A 224 -18.56 0.88 18.69
N THR A 225 -18.82 1.52 17.56
CA THR A 225 -17.95 1.36 16.37
C THR A 225 -17.99 2.58 15.44
N SER A 226 -16.84 3.24 15.29
CA SER A 226 -16.65 4.39 14.41
C SER A 226 -16.35 3.97 12.96
N SER A 227 -17.11 4.63 12.08
CA SER A 227 -16.86 5.05 10.69
C SER A 227 -16.82 4.04 9.52
N SER A 228 -17.63 4.43 8.53
CA SER A 228 -17.88 3.97 7.16
C SER A 228 -16.64 4.03 6.27
N ALA A 229 -16.30 2.91 5.62
CA ALA A 229 -15.26 2.85 4.59
C ALA A 229 -15.88 2.64 3.21
N SER A 230 -15.81 3.66 2.34
CA SER A 230 -16.07 3.53 0.91
C SER A 230 -14.90 2.80 0.21
N LEU A 231 -15.25 1.93 -0.73
CA LEU A 231 -14.36 1.09 -1.56
C LEU A 231 -13.57 1.89 -2.63
N GLU A 232 -12.97 3.01 -2.27
CA GLU A 232 -12.09 3.76 -3.17
C GLU A 232 -10.63 3.31 -3.00
N TYR A 233 -9.91 3.18 -4.11
CA TYR A 233 -8.47 2.95 -4.13
C TYR A 233 -7.77 4.26 -3.76
N ARG A 234 -6.82 4.19 -2.82
CA ARG A 234 -6.01 5.35 -2.43
C ARG A 234 -4.55 4.98 -2.35
N ASP A 235 -3.69 5.88 -2.79
CA ASP A 235 -2.25 5.77 -2.57
C ASP A 235 -1.88 6.74 -1.44
N ILE A 236 -1.00 6.30 -0.54
CA ILE A 236 -0.50 7.08 0.58
C ILE A 236 1.02 7.10 0.48
N TRP A 237 1.57 8.27 0.21
CA TRP A 237 2.99 8.53 0.25
C TRP A 237 3.38 9.04 1.63
N PHE A 238 4.31 8.35 2.26
CA PHE A 238 4.76 8.63 3.62
C PHE A 238 6.27 8.83 3.66
N LEU A 239 6.70 10.07 3.83
CA LEU A 239 8.08 10.47 4.09
C LEU A 239 8.39 10.32 5.59
N THR A 240 9.49 9.66 5.93
CA THR A 240 9.91 9.47 7.32
C THR A 240 10.41 10.78 7.94
N GLN A 241 10.37 10.90 9.26
CA GLN A 241 10.75 12.15 9.96
C GLN A 241 12.22 12.52 9.80
N ASP A 242 13.07 11.53 9.60
CA ASP A 242 14.50 11.65 9.33
C ASP A 242 14.80 11.84 7.83
N ASN A 243 13.77 11.92 6.98
CA ASN A 243 13.85 12.01 5.53
C ASN A 243 14.69 10.89 4.88
N GLN A 244 14.81 9.73 5.53
CA GLN A 244 15.60 8.58 5.06
C GLN A 244 14.84 7.66 4.10
N ALA A 245 13.51 7.70 4.12
CA ALA A 245 12.73 6.86 3.25
C ALA A 245 11.36 7.47 2.93
N LEU A 246 10.91 7.25 1.71
CA LEU A 246 9.57 7.50 1.24
C LEU A 246 8.89 6.17 0.98
N PHE A 247 7.81 5.93 1.69
CA PHE A 247 7.00 4.75 1.57
C PHE A 247 5.82 5.04 0.68
N LEU A 248 5.55 4.14 -0.26
CA LEU A 248 4.29 4.10 -0.97
C LEU A 248 3.44 2.96 -0.42
N PHE A 249 2.33 3.33 0.21
CA PHE A 249 1.29 2.42 0.63
C PHE A 249 0.08 2.52 -0.29
N ARG A 250 -0.60 1.40 -0.49
CA ARG A 250 -1.86 1.33 -1.21
C ARG A 250 -2.97 0.89 -0.27
N GLU A 251 -3.99 1.73 -0.15
CA GLU A 251 -5.16 1.47 0.66
C GLU A 251 -6.30 0.92 -0.21
N ARG A 252 -6.89 -0.19 0.26
CA ARG A 252 -8.05 -0.86 -0.36
C ARG A 252 -9.06 -1.25 0.72
N GLY A 253 -10.14 -0.49 0.86
CA GLY A 253 -11.22 -0.81 1.80
C GLY A 253 -10.74 -0.95 3.25
N SER A 254 -9.98 0.02 3.73
CA SER A 254 -9.28 0.12 5.03
C SER A 254 -8.05 -0.76 5.23
N VAL A 255 -7.66 -1.58 4.25
CA VAL A 255 -6.42 -2.37 4.31
C VAL A 255 -5.27 -1.57 3.68
N LEU A 256 -4.25 -1.29 4.48
CA LEU A 256 -3.02 -0.65 4.03
C LEU A 256 -2.00 -1.73 3.63
N ALA A 257 -1.71 -1.85 2.34
CA ALA A 257 -0.65 -2.72 1.84
C ALA A 257 0.57 -1.88 1.47
N LYS A 258 1.75 -2.27 1.95
CA LYS A 258 3.04 -1.72 1.50
C LYS A 258 3.23 -2.09 0.03
N LYS A 259 3.38 -1.09 -0.85
CA LYS A 259 3.68 -1.33 -2.26
C LYS A 259 5.18 -1.24 -2.50
N GLU A 260 5.78 -0.09 -2.19
CA GLU A 260 7.18 0.23 -2.49
C GLU A 260 7.82 1.06 -1.36
N ILE A 261 9.15 0.97 -1.22
CA ILE A 261 9.95 1.89 -0.41
C ILE A 261 11.03 2.48 -1.31
N PHE A 262 11.20 3.78 -1.24
CA PHE A 262 12.31 4.52 -1.81
C PHE A 262 13.18 5.01 -0.66
N TYR A 263 14.45 4.60 -0.63
CA TYR A 263 15.39 5.07 0.38
C TYR A 263 16.13 6.31 -0.12
N PHE A 264 16.37 7.26 0.77
CA PHE A 264 17.16 8.44 0.52
C PHE A 264 18.36 8.48 1.45
N PRO A 265 19.47 9.05 1.00
CA PRO A 265 20.52 9.47 1.91
C PRO A 265 20.03 10.63 2.80
N VAL A 266 20.38 10.60 4.07
CA VAL A 266 20.16 11.73 4.99
C VAL A 266 20.92 12.94 4.46
N THR A 267 20.23 14.05 4.16
CA THR A 267 20.88 15.31 3.78
C THR A 267 20.30 16.49 4.57
N ASN A 268 21.17 17.31 5.17
CA ASN A 268 20.75 18.41 6.06
C ASN A 268 20.22 19.68 5.38
N ASP A 269 20.34 19.86 4.05
CA ASP A 269 20.24 21.21 3.45
C ASP A 269 19.42 21.32 2.15
N LEU A 270 18.81 20.23 1.68
CA LEU A 270 17.89 20.26 0.55
C LEU A 270 16.72 19.35 0.90
N GLU A 271 15.49 19.79 0.59
CA GLU A 271 14.37 18.87 0.55
C GLU A 271 14.78 17.68 -0.34
N PRO A 272 14.70 16.43 0.15
CA PRO A 272 15.03 15.27 -0.67
C PRO A 272 14.25 15.35 -1.99
N ASP A 273 14.79 14.83 -3.09
CA ASP A 273 14.09 14.85 -4.39
C ASP A 273 12.93 13.83 -4.43
N TYR A 274 12.18 13.69 -3.33
CA TYR A 274 11.05 12.78 -3.16
C TYR A 274 9.94 13.05 -4.20
N LEU A 275 9.86 14.29 -4.70
CA LEU A 275 8.95 14.68 -5.78
C LEU A 275 9.34 14.04 -7.13
N SER A 276 10.63 13.93 -7.48
CA SER A 276 11.04 13.22 -8.71
C SER A 276 10.70 11.72 -8.66
N TYR A 277 10.78 11.09 -7.49
CA TYR A 277 10.37 9.68 -7.31
C TYR A 277 8.86 9.52 -7.45
N PHE A 278 8.09 10.44 -6.84
CA PHE A 278 6.65 10.53 -7.02
C PHE A 278 6.27 10.66 -8.51
N GLU A 279 6.93 11.56 -9.24
CA GLU A 279 6.73 11.76 -10.68
C GLU A 279 7.09 10.51 -11.49
N SER A 280 8.28 9.97 -11.30
CA SER A 280 8.80 8.82 -12.05
C SER A 280 7.89 7.61 -11.86
N TYR A 281 7.44 7.37 -10.63
CA TYR A 281 6.51 6.28 -10.33
C TYR A 281 5.19 6.42 -11.10
N TYR A 282 4.57 7.61 -11.11
CA TYR A 282 3.27 7.82 -11.79
C TYR A 282 3.37 7.99 -13.31
N ARG A 283 4.57 8.17 -13.87
CA ARG A 283 4.78 8.04 -15.32
C ARG A 283 4.59 6.59 -15.78
N GLU A 284 4.99 5.63 -14.96
CA GLU A 284 4.93 4.19 -15.25
C GLU A 284 3.70 3.49 -14.65
N ASN A 285 3.06 4.07 -13.63
CA ASN A 285 1.94 3.46 -12.90
C ASN A 285 0.67 4.32 -12.92
N PRO A 286 -0.53 3.70 -13.03
CA PRO A 286 -1.79 4.44 -12.96
C PRO A 286 -2.05 4.98 -11.55
N ALA A 287 -2.56 6.22 -11.49
CA ALA A 287 -2.83 6.97 -10.28
C ALA A 287 -4.29 6.75 -9.84
N PRO A 288 -4.54 6.62 -8.53
CA PRO A 288 -5.90 6.58 -7.97
C PRO A 288 -6.53 7.98 -7.96
N ALA A 289 -7.84 8.04 -7.73
CA ALA A 289 -8.58 9.31 -7.64
C ALA A 289 -8.14 10.17 -6.44
N VAL A 290 -7.60 9.54 -5.39
CA VAL A 290 -7.13 10.24 -4.19
C VAL A 290 -5.73 9.75 -3.83
N ILE A 291 -4.81 10.69 -3.70
CA ILE A 291 -3.44 10.47 -3.23
C ILE A 291 -3.25 11.30 -1.95
N ILE A 292 -2.75 10.65 -0.91
CA ILE A 292 -2.50 11.27 0.39
C ILE A 292 -1.00 11.36 0.60
N VAL A 293 -0.51 12.51 1.03
CA VAL A 293 0.91 12.75 1.35
C VAL A 293 1.03 13.28 2.78
N ASN A 294 2.15 13.00 3.45
CA ASN A 294 2.45 13.55 4.78
C ASN A 294 3.54 14.64 4.78
N PHE A 295 4.09 14.96 3.62
CA PHE A 295 5.11 16.01 3.42
C PHE A 295 4.45 17.28 2.87
N GLN A 296 5.06 18.43 3.14
CA GLN A 296 4.53 19.71 2.70
C GLN A 296 4.73 19.88 1.19
N ILE A 297 3.69 20.36 0.51
CA ILE A 297 3.76 20.76 -0.90
C ILE A 297 3.04 22.11 -0.98
N ASN A 298 3.65 23.10 -1.63
CA ASN A 298 3.00 24.39 -1.83
C ASN A 298 1.77 24.27 -2.76
N THR A 299 0.88 25.27 -2.70
CA THR A 299 -0.40 25.24 -3.43
C THR A 299 -0.24 25.21 -4.96
N GLU A 300 0.79 25.86 -5.50
CA GLU A 300 1.06 25.90 -6.94
C GLU A 300 1.53 24.55 -7.47
N THR A 301 2.52 23.96 -6.79
CA THR A 301 3.06 22.63 -7.06
C THR A 301 1.99 21.56 -6.92
N LYS A 302 1.12 21.65 -5.91
CA LYS A 302 -0.04 20.75 -5.76
C LYS A 302 -0.93 20.77 -7.01
N LYS A 303 -1.34 21.95 -7.47
CA LYS A 303 -2.22 22.10 -8.64
C LYS A 303 -1.55 21.57 -9.90
N LEU A 304 -0.25 21.81 -10.06
CA LEU A 304 0.54 21.29 -11.17
C LEU A 304 0.51 19.75 -11.21
N TYR A 305 0.70 19.09 -10.05
CA TYR A 305 0.66 17.62 -9.97
C TYR A 305 -0.74 17.05 -10.19
N GLU A 306 -1.78 17.67 -9.63
CA GLU A 306 -3.17 17.25 -9.87
C GLU A 306 -3.51 17.33 -11.37
N HIS A 307 -3.04 18.37 -12.07
CA HIS A 307 -3.18 18.53 -13.50
C HIS A 307 -2.38 17.50 -14.30
N PHE A 308 -1.07 17.37 -14.03
CA PHE A 308 -0.17 16.40 -14.65
C PHE A 308 -0.74 14.98 -14.56
N LEU A 309 -1.17 14.54 -13.37
CA LEU A 309 -1.68 13.19 -13.16
C LEU A 309 -3.00 12.95 -13.92
N SER A 310 -3.84 13.97 -14.05
CA SER A 310 -5.13 13.89 -14.75
C SER A 310 -4.94 13.84 -16.26
N GLU A 311 -4.07 14.72 -16.80
CA GLU A 311 -3.77 14.83 -18.23
C GLU A 311 -2.99 13.62 -18.75
N TRP A 312 -1.92 13.22 -18.03
CA TRP A 312 -1.04 12.11 -18.42
C TRP A 312 -1.76 10.77 -18.55
N GLN A 313 -2.84 10.56 -17.80
CA GLN A 313 -3.59 9.30 -17.79
C GLN A 313 -4.86 9.32 -18.66
N GLY A 314 -5.12 10.41 -19.38
CA GLY A 314 -6.30 10.54 -20.25
C GLY A 314 -7.63 10.34 -19.52
N LYS A 315 -7.67 10.57 -18.19
CA LYS A 315 -8.87 10.35 -17.37
C LYS A 315 -9.68 11.63 -17.24
N SER A 316 -10.99 11.56 -17.49
CA SER A 316 -11.95 12.64 -17.18
C SER A 316 -12.18 12.86 -15.69
N GLN A 317 -11.50 12.12 -14.82
CA GLN A 317 -11.74 12.11 -13.37
C GLN A 317 -10.63 12.88 -12.66
N SER A 318 -11.01 13.92 -11.92
CA SER A 318 -10.08 14.77 -11.17
C SER A 318 -9.33 13.96 -10.11
N ILE A 319 -8.00 13.98 -10.15
CA ILE A 319 -7.14 13.40 -9.11
C ILE A 319 -6.93 14.44 -8.01
N SER A 320 -7.14 14.05 -6.76
CA SER A 320 -6.98 14.93 -5.58
C SER A 320 -5.75 14.56 -4.76
N LEU A 321 -4.88 15.53 -4.50
CA LEU A 321 -3.71 15.41 -3.65
C LEU A 321 -3.99 16.03 -2.26
N ILE A 322 -3.99 15.21 -1.21
CA ILE A 322 -4.35 15.62 0.16
C ILE A 322 -3.09 15.67 1.02
N ILE A 323 -2.76 16.87 1.52
CA ILE A 323 -1.48 17.18 2.20
C ILE A 323 -1.64 17.22 3.73
N HIS A 324 -2.85 17.51 4.23
CA HIS A 324 -3.14 17.62 5.64
C HIS A 324 -4.39 16.83 5.99
N THR A 325 -4.25 15.96 6.98
CA THR A 325 -5.25 14.94 7.27
C THR A 325 -5.93 15.22 8.60
N GLU A 326 -7.13 15.78 8.55
CA GLU A 326 -8.09 15.74 9.64
C GLU A 326 -9.01 14.52 9.49
N GLY A 327 -9.59 14.05 10.59
CA GLY A 327 -10.55 12.96 10.58
C GLY A 327 -10.00 11.60 10.10
N HIS A 328 -10.70 10.93 9.18
CA HIS A 328 -10.38 9.55 8.75
C HIS A 328 -8.98 9.39 8.12
N PHE A 329 -8.48 10.40 7.40
CA PHE A 329 -7.17 10.32 6.73
C PHE A 329 -6.00 10.39 7.73
N ALA A 330 -6.20 11.01 8.90
CA ALA A 330 -5.17 11.11 9.94
C ALA A 330 -4.76 9.74 10.46
N ASN A 331 -5.75 8.85 10.60
CA ASN A 331 -5.54 7.47 11.01
C ASN A 331 -4.76 6.66 9.97
N LEU A 332 -4.93 6.95 8.67
CA LEU A 332 -4.17 6.27 7.60
C LEU A 332 -2.71 6.69 7.60
N ILE A 333 -2.42 7.98 7.78
CA ILE A 333 -1.04 8.46 7.95
C ILE A 333 -0.42 7.88 9.22
N LYS A 334 -1.17 7.79 10.32
CA LYS A 334 -0.70 7.17 11.57
C LYS A 334 -0.34 5.68 11.38
N LEU A 335 -1.14 4.95 10.60
CA LEU A 335 -0.84 3.55 10.26
C LEU A 335 0.38 3.46 9.34
N ALA A 336 0.46 4.30 8.31
CA ALA A 336 1.63 4.39 7.43
C ALA A 336 2.92 4.66 8.23
N LYS A 337 2.86 5.57 9.22
CA LYS A 337 3.95 5.83 10.16
C LYS A 337 4.39 4.58 10.93
N ILE A 338 3.44 3.88 11.56
CA ILE A 338 3.74 2.65 12.31
C ILE A 338 4.36 1.59 11.39
N HIS A 339 3.86 1.44 10.17
CA HIS A 339 4.42 0.51 9.19
C HIS A 339 5.84 0.91 8.78
N ALA A 340 6.08 2.18 8.50
CA ALA A 340 7.40 2.70 8.14
C ALA A 340 8.40 2.47 9.28
N GLU A 341 8.06 2.85 10.52
CA GLU A 341 8.90 2.65 11.71
C GLU A 341 9.15 1.17 12.01
N THR A 342 8.15 0.30 11.81
CA THR A 342 8.30 -1.15 12.01
C THR A 342 9.22 -1.77 10.96
N GLU A 343 9.17 -1.30 9.72
CA GLU A 343 10.05 -1.77 8.64
C GLU A 343 11.49 -1.27 8.84
N LEU A 344 11.68 -0.04 9.29
CA LEU A 344 12.99 0.52 9.62
C LEU A 344 13.60 -0.17 10.85
N SER A 345 12.81 -0.45 11.89
CA SER A 345 13.29 -1.11 13.12
C SER A 345 13.65 -2.60 12.94
N LYS A 346 13.17 -3.26 11.88
CA LYS A 346 13.62 -4.62 11.51
C LYS A 346 15.03 -4.65 10.91
N GLN A 347 15.57 -3.50 10.51
CA GLN A 347 16.88 -3.40 9.89
C GLN A 347 17.97 -3.42 10.97
N LYS A 348 18.50 -4.61 11.23
CA LYS A 348 19.86 -4.75 11.76
C LYS A 348 20.82 -4.04 10.79
N THR A 349 21.82 -3.36 11.36
CA THR A 349 22.79 -2.43 10.75
C THR A 349 22.98 -2.59 9.24
N VAL A 350 22.79 -1.49 8.50
CA VAL A 350 23.05 -1.33 7.05
C VAL A 350 24.32 -2.05 6.60
N SER A 351 25.40 -1.83 7.36
CA SER A 351 26.74 -2.39 7.17
C SER A 351 26.73 -3.92 7.13
N LYS A 352 25.99 -4.58 8.04
CA LYS A 352 25.85 -6.04 8.07
C LYS A 352 25.16 -6.62 6.84
N SER A 353 24.09 -5.98 6.38
CA SER A 353 23.34 -6.48 5.22
C SER A 353 24.16 -6.36 3.92
N ILE A 354 24.95 -5.29 3.78
CA ILE A 354 25.88 -5.13 2.65
C ILE A 354 27.03 -6.15 2.75
N LYS A 355 27.59 -6.34 3.95
CA LYS A 355 28.61 -7.36 4.20
C LYS A 355 28.17 -8.73 3.74
N ASP A 356 27.00 -9.18 4.17
CA ASP A 356 26.48 -10.51 3.84
C ASP A 356 26.18 -10.63 2.33
N LEU A 357 25.64 -9.58 1.71
CA LEU A 357 25.33 -9.55 0.27
C LEU A 357 26.58 -9.67 -0.61
N LEU A 358 27.62 -8.90 -0.28
CA LEU A 358 28.87 -8.80 -1.03
C LEU A 358 29.96 -9.79 -0.54
N LYS A 359 29.67 -10.54 0.53
CA LYS A 359 30.60 -11.44 1.23
C LYS A 359 31.86 -10.73 1.72
N LEU A 360 31.73 -9.50 2.23
CA LEU A 360 32.86 -8.69 2.68
C LEU A 360 33.45 -9.24 4.00
N PRO A 361 34.75 -9.03 4.26
CA PRO A 361 35.39 -9.49 5.49
C PRO A 361 34.89 -8.69 6.71
N ILE A 362 34.69 -7.39 6.54
CA ILE A 362 34.22 -6.45 7.57
C ILE A 362 32.88 -5.83 7.17
N GLU A 363 32.17 -5.28 8.16
CA GLU A 363 30.94 -4.51 7.92
C GLU A 363 31.33 -3.12 7.41
N PRO A 364 30.94 -2.70 6.19
CA PRO A 364 31.31 -1.40 5.66
C PRO A 364 30.50 -0.29 6.35
N HIS A 365 31.18 0.55 7.12
CA HIS A 365 30.63 1.73 7.74
C HIS A 365 30.79 2.94 6.81
N THR A 366 31.93 3.07 6.14
CA THR A 366 32.20 4.14 5.18
C THR A 366 32.14 3.62 3.74
N ILE A 367 31.29 4.22 2.91
CA ILE A 367 31.12 3.86 1.50
C ILE A 367 31.33 5.10 0.63
N ASP A 368 32.31 5.06 -0.29
CA ASP A 368 32.48 6.09 -1.30
C ASP A 368 31.91 5.62 -2.63
N CYS A 369 31.06 6.44 -3.24
CA CYS A 369 30.41 6.14 -4.52
C CYS A 369 30.97 7.03 -5.62
N PHE A 370 31.35 6.42 -6.75
CA PHE A 370 31.93 7.11 -7.91
C PHE A 370 31.04 7.01 -9.15
N ASP A 371 30.88 8.13 -9.86
CA ASP A 371 30.18 8.24 -11.15
C ASP A 371 31.02 9.04 -12.14
N ILE A 372 30.96 8.66 -13.42
CA ILE A 372 31.58 9.38 -14.54
C ILE A 372 30.46 9.87 -15.45
N SER A 373 30.37 11.19 -15.61
CA SER A 373 29.33 11.82 -16.42
C SER A 373 29.92 12.52 -17.64
N HIS A 374 29.42 12.15 -18.81
CA HIS A 374 29.76 12.77 -20.09
C HIS A 374 28.62 13.61 -20.61
N LYS A 375 28.91 14.86 -20.98
CA LYS A 375 27.96 15.72 -21.69
C LYS A 375 28.58 16.14 -23.02
N GLN A 376 27.89 15.88 -24.13
CA GLN A 376 28.37 16.21 -25.47
C GLN A 376 28.76 17.70 -25.54
N GLY A 377 30.02 17.97 -25.87
CA GLY A 377 30.56 19.34 -25.99
C GLY A 377 31.10 19.98 -24.70
N MET A 378 31.11 19.27 -23.55
CA MET A 378 31.70 19.75 -22.28
C MET A 378 32.80 18.81 -21.76
N PHE A 379 33.62 19.29 -20.81
CA PHE A 379 34.63 18.48 -20.13
C PHE A 379 34.00 17.30 -19.38
N MET A 380 34.69 16.15 -19.34
CA MET A 380 34.27 14.99 -18.53
C MET A 380 34.38 15.34 -17.05
N VAL A 381 33.34 15.00 -16.27
CA VAL A 381 33.30 15.26 -14.82
C VAL A 381 33.08 13.95 -14.09
N GLY A 382 33.98 13.67 -13.15
CA GLY A 382 33.83 12.61 -12.17
C GLY A 382 33.26 13.14 -10.85
N SER A 383 32.45 12.33 -10.20
CA SER A 383 31.85 12.65 -8.90
C SER A 383 32.20 11.58 -7.87
N CYS A 384 32.51 12.00 -6.65
CA CYS A 384 32.67 11.12 -5.49
C CYS A 384 31.74 11.59 -4.36
N VAL A 385 30.90 10.69 -3.87
CA VAL A 385 29.95 10.92 -2.78
C VAL A 385 30.26 9.95 -1.65
N ARG A 386 30.52 10.46 -0.44
CA ARG A 386 30.82 9.64 0.74
C ARG A 386 29.57 9.40 1.57
N PHE A 387 29.43 8.18 2.08
CA PHE A 387 28.43 7.80 3.06
C PHE A 387 29.09 7.19 4.29
N ILE A 388 28.60 7.55 5.48
CA ILE A 388 28.99 6.97 6.77
C ILE A 388 27.74 6.41 7.43
N ASP A 389 27.69 5.10 7.67
CA ASP A 389 26.53 4.37 8.21
C ASP A 389 25.23 4.63 7.43
N GLY A 390 25.35 4.78 6.09
CA GLY A 390 24.24 5.09 5.20
C GLY A 390 23.82 6.58 5.17
N GLN A 391 24.49 7.45 5.93
CA GLN A 391 24.25 8.89 5.93
C GLN A 391 25.23 9.60 5.00
N ALA A 392 24.77 10.60 4.24
CA ALA A 392 25.63 11.32 3.30
C ALA A 392 26.59 12.29 4.03
N ASP A 393 27.88 12.06 3.89
CA ASP A 393 28.93 12.94 4.41
C ASP A 393 29.30 14.00 3.37
N LYS A 394 28.48 15.05 3.30
CA LYS A 394 28.63 16.13 2.32
C LYS A 394 29.98 16.84 2.38
N ALA A 395 30.61 16.92 3.55
CA ALA A 395 31.92 17.56 3.71
C ALA A 395 32.98 16.85 2.86
N ASN A 396 32.74 15.58 2.52
CA ASN A 396 33.60 14.73 1.72
C ASN A 396 33.15 14.51 0.28
N PHE A 397 32.14 15.25 -0.20
CA PHE A 397 31.75 15.19 -1.60
C PHE A 397 32.80 15.91 -2.45
N ARG A 398 33.15 15.34 -3.60
CA ARG A 398 34.16 15.90 -4.50
C ARG A 398 33.67 15.80 -5.95
N HIS A 399 33.89 16.88 -6.70
CA HIS A 399 33.83 16.85 -8.15
C HIS A 399 35.24 16.94 -8.71
N PHE A 400 35.51 16.18 -9.76
CA PHE A 400 36.79 16.13 -10.43
C PHE A 400 36.60 16.53 -11.88
N HIS A 401 37.21 17.65 -12.27
CA HIS A 401 37.43 17.94 -13.69
C HIS A 401 38.51 16.98 -14.20
N ILE A 402 38.14 16.14 -15.16
CA ILE A 402 39.04 15.16 -15.76
C ILE A 402 39.85 15.87 -16.85
N LYS A 403 41.17 15.83 -16.72
CA LYS A 403 42.10 16.57 -17.60
C LYS A 403 42.60 15.73 -18.77
N SER A 404 42.45 14.41 -18.71
CA SER A 404 42.92 13.48 -19.72
C SER A 404 42.05 13.57 -20.99
N ILE A 405 42.62 14.11 -22.07
CA ILE A 405 41.96 14.37 -23.37
C ILE A 405 42.04 13.17 -24.33
N ALA A 406 42.59 12.02 -23.91
CA ALA A 406 42.66 10.85 -24.77
C ALA A 406 41.29 10.13 -24.84
N GLN A 407 40.62 10.21 -26.00
CA GLN A 407 39.47 9.41 -26.46
C GLN A 407 38.59 8.77 -25.36
N GLN A 408 37.40 9.33 -25.09
CA GLN A 408 36.24 8.72 -24.41
C GLN A 408 36.48 7.36 -23.73
N ASN A 409 37.36 7.30 -22.74
CA ASN A 409 37.66 6.06 -22.04
C ASN A 409 37.29 6.23 -20.57
N ASP A 410 36.03 5.89 -20.27
CA ASP A 410 35.43 5.92 -18.94
C ASP A 410 36.30 5.19 -17.90
N TYR A 411 37.06 4.18 -18.33
CA TYR A 411 37.98 3.44 -17.47
C TYR A 411 39.18 4.27 -17.01
N ALA A 412 39.82 4.99 -17.92
CA ALA A 412 40.96 5.85 -17.60
C ALA A 412 40.53 7.05 -16.75
N ALA A 413 39.37 7.62 -17.07
CA ALA A 413 38.76 8.70 -16.29
C ALA A 413 38.45 8.25 -14.85
N LEU A 414 37.87 7.05 -14.68
CA LEU A 414 37.58 6.49 -13.37
C LEU A 414 38.86 6.22 -12.56
N ALA A 415 39.90 5.67 -13.19
CA ALA A 415 41.20 5.46 -12.55
C ALA A 415 41.82 6.79 -12.07
N GLU A 416 41.82 7.82 -12.92
CA GLU A 416 42.36 9.16 -12.57
C GLU A 416 41.68 9.74 -11.32
N ILE A 417 40.35 9.68 -11.24
CA ILE A 417 39.64 10.29 -10.11
C ILE A 417 39.80 9.51 -8.81
N VAL A 418 39.90 8.18 -8.88
CA VAL A 418 40.17 7.32 -7.72
C VAL A 418 41.58 7.59 -7.20
N GLU A 419 42.59 7.60 -8.06
CA GLU A 419 43.98 7.94 -7.68
C GLU A 419 44.07 9.34 -7.07
N ARG A 420 43.39 10.32 -7.66
CA ARG A 420 43.39 11.70 -7.14
C ARG A 420 42.67 11.83 -5.80
N ARG A 421 41.57 11.09 -5.57
CA ARG A 421 40.84 11.12 -4.30
C ARG A 421 41.69 10.57 -3.15
N TYR A 422 42.47 9.52 -3.42
CA TYR A 422 43.21 8.78 -2.38
C TYR A 422 44.73 8.88 -2.50
N LYS A 423 45.24 9.94 -3.15
CA LYS A 423 46.68 10.17 -3.37
C LYS A 423 47.50 10.06 -2.07
N ASP A 424 46.99 10.64 -0.99
CA ASP A 424 47.67 10.67 0.32
C ASP A 424 47.26 9.50 1.24
N LYS A 425 46.43 8.58 0.75
CA LYS A 425 45.86 7.42 1.49
C LYS A 425 45.22 7.76 2.84
N GLN A 426 44.80 9.01 3.04
CA GLN A 426 44.04 9.43 4.22
C GLN A 426 42.55 9.18 4.01
N GLU A 427 41.85 8.82 5.08
CA GLU A 427 40.39 8.58 5.09
C GLU A 427 39.93 7.56 4.04
N LEU A 428 40.57 6.40 3.97
CA LEU A 428 40.12 5.31 3.09
C LEU A 428 38.73 4.81 3.54
N PRO A 429 37.78 4.61 2.60
CA PRO A 429 36.48 4.02 2.92
C PRO A 429 36.62 2.50 3.12
N ASP A 430 35.61 1.89 3.75
CA ASP A 430 35.53 0.43 3.87
C ASP A 430 35.10 -0.23 2.54
N LEU A 431 34.35 0.50 1.72
CA LEU A 431 33.85 0.04 0.41
C LEU A 431 33.83 1.20 -0.60
N ILE A 432 34.31 0.94 -1.81
CA ILE A 432 34.13 1.80 -2.97
C ILE A 432 33.06 1.19 -3.89
N LEU A 433 32.01 1.95 -4.18
CA LEU A 433 30.94 1.58 -5.11
C LEU A 433 31.05 2.39 -6.40
N ILE A 434 31.08 1.73 -7.54
CA ILE A 434 31.21 2.37 -8.86
C ILE A 434 29.89 2.26 -9.61
N ASP A 435 29.38 3.37 -10.16
CA ASP A 435 28.32 3.35 -11.17
C ASP A 435 28.88 2.83 -12.49
N GLY A 436 28.78 1.52 -12.70
CA GLY A 436 29.46 0.86 -13.81
C GLY A 436 29.41 -0.66 -13.75
N GLY A 437 29.70 -1.29 -14.89
CA GLY A 437 29.78 -2.75 -15.01
C GLY A 437 31.15 -3.32 -14.62
N LYS A 438 31.33 -4.61 -14.90
CA LYS A 438 32.56 -5.37 -14.62
C LYS A 438 33.83 -4.73 -15.21
N GLY A 439 33.74 -4.10 -16.37
CA GLY A 439 34.88 -3.41 -17.00
C GLY A 439 35.40 -2.25 -16.15
N GLN A 440 34.49 -1.41 -15.62
CA GLN A 440 34.82 -0.29 -14.75
C GLN A 440 35.44 -0.76 -13.43
N LEU A 441 34.90 -1.83 -12.83
CA LEU A 441 35.49 -2.44 -11.63
C LEU A 441 36.93 -2.88 -11.85
N ASN A 442 37.18 -3.60 -12.95
CA ASN A 442 38.50 -4.12 -13.28
C ASN A 442 39.54 -3.02 -13.52
N ALA A 443 39.10 -1.84 -13.95
CA ALA A 443 39.97 -0.70 -14.21
C ALA A 443 40.50 -0.01 -12.94
N VAL A 444 39.88 -0.22 -11.77
CA VAL A 444 40.26 0.54 -10.56
C VAL A 444 40.51 -0.31 -9.31
N GLN A 445 40.00 -1.55 -9.26
CA GLN A 445 40.16 -2.39 -8.06
C GLN A 445 41.62 -2.70 -7.68
N TYR A 446 42.57 -2.54 -8.61
CA TYR A 446 44.00 -2.75 -8.34
C TYR A 446 44.69 -1.51 -7.75
N LEU A 447 44.06 -0.34 -7.78
CA LEU A 447 44.66 0.93 -7.34
C LEU A 447 44.79 1.01 -5.80
N LEU A 448 43.87 0.37 -5.08
CA LEU A 448 43.84 0.36 -3.61
C LEU A 448 43.61 -1.08 -3.12
N SER A 449 44.69 -1.83 -2.92
CA SER A 449 44.61 -3.24 -2.47
C SER A 449 44.02 -3.43 -1.07
N GLU A 450 43.99 -2.36 -0.27
CA GLU A 450 43.52 -2.35 1.12
C GLU A 450 42.00 -2.08 1.23
N VAL A 451 41.34 -1.67 0.15
CA VAL A 451 39.93 -1.27 0.12
C VAL A 451 39.11 -2.25 -0.72
N GLU A 452 37.89 -2.52 -0.28
CA GLU A 452 36.96 -3.37 -1.04
C GLU A 452 36.28 -2.57 -2.15
N PHE A 453 36.13 -3.18 -3.32
CA PHE A 453 35.45 -2.56 -4.47
C PHE A 453 34.22 -3.36 -4.90
N ALA A 454 33.17 -2.63 -5.27
CA ALA A 454 32.01 -3.14 -5.96
C ALA A 454 31.61 -2.21 -7.11
N SER A 455 30.98 -2.75 -8.15
CA SER A 455 30.37 -1.96 -9.22
C SER A 455 28.95 -2.42 -9.51
N LEU A 456 28.06 -1.49 -9.84
CA LEU A 456 26.65 -1.76 -10.07
C LEU A 456 26.23 -1.40 -11.50
N ALA A 457 25.91 -2.41 -12.30
CA ALA A 457 25.48 -2.22 -13.69
C ALA A 457 23.99 -1.81 -13.77
N LYS A 458 23.72 -0.60 -14.26
CA LYS A 458 22.38 0.03 -14.28
C LYS A 458 21.30 -0.74 -15.04
N ARG A 459 21.59 -1.36 -16.19
CA ARG A 459 20.57 -2.05 -17.01
C ARG A 459 20.04 -3.33 -16.39
N GLU A 460 20.90 -4.05 -15.68
CA GLU A 460 20.59 -5.40 -15.18
C GLU A 460 20.49 -5.46 -13.66
N GLU A 461 20.72 -4.33 -12.99
CA GLU A 461 20.85 -4.20 -11.54
C GLU A 461 21.74 -5.30 -10.94
N THR A 462 22.87 -5.55 -11.61
CA THR A 462 23.81 -6.62 -11.28
C THR A 462 25.05 -6.03 -10.63
N ILE A 463 25.35 -6.49 -9.42
CA ILE A 463 26.51 -6.06 -8.65
C ILE A 463 27.69 -7.00 -8.90
N TYR A 464 28.86 -6.44 -9.14
CA TYR A 464 30.13 -7.13 -9.30
C TYR A 464 31.06 -6.76 -8.16
N SER A 465 31.86 -7.71 -7.69
CA SER A 465 32.95 -7.49 -6.74
C SER A 465 34.02 -8.56 -6.93
N LYS A 466 35.18 -8.40 -6.28
CA LYS A 466 36.23 -9.45 -6.28
C LYS A 466 35.71 -10.83 -5.87
N ARG A 467 34.71 -10.87 -4.98
CA ARG A 467 34.09 -12.11 -4.46
C ARG A 467 32.83 -12.54 -5.23
N LEU A 468 32.38 -11.70 -6.16
CA LEU A 468 31.25 -11.93 -7.06
C LEU A 468 31.69 -11.66 -8.52
N PRO A 469 32.66 -12.43 -9.07
CA PRO A 469 33.26 -12.14 -10.37
C PRO A 469 32.29 -12.34 -11.54
N ASP A 470 31.29 -13.21 -11.37
CA ASP A 470 30.23 -13.47 -12.36
C ASP A 470 29.02 -12.52 -12.21
N GLY A 471 29.09 -11.63 -11.22
CA GLY A 471 28.00 -10.74 -10.86
C GLY A 471 26.89 -11.43 -10.07
N LYS A 472 26.12 -10.63 -9.33
CA LYS A 472 24.91 -11.07 -8.64
C LYS A 472 23.79 -10.07 -8.93
N LYS A 473 22.69 -10.55 -9.50
CA LYS A 473 21.51 -9.69 -9.69
C LYS A 473 20.97 -9.28 -8.33
N LEU A 474 20.86 -7.98 -8.10
CA LEU A 474 20.32 -7.44 -6.87
C LEU A 474 18.84 -7.78 -6.77
N ASN A 475 18.45 -8.30 -5.62
CA ASN A 475 17.05 -8.47 -5.31
C ASN A 475 16.49 -7.12 -4.83
N LEU A 476 15.70 -6.47 -5.69
CA LEU A 476 15.03 -5.20 -5.43
C LEU A 476 14.04 -5.24 -4.26
N LYS A 477 13.79 -6.41 -3.67
CA LYS A 477 12.97 -6.58 -2.46
C LYS A 477 13.80 -6.62 -1.18
N THR A 478 15.12 -6.73 -1.30
CA THR A 478 16.05 -6.77 -0.17
C THR A 478 16.58 -5.38 0.13
N PHE A 479 16.71 -5.06 1.42
CA PHE A 479 17.20 -3.76 1.86
C PHE A 479 18.59 -3.40 1.31
N ALA A 480 19.55 -4.34 1.38
CA ALA A 480 20.90 -4.11 0.85
C ALA A 480 20.88 -3.84 -0.66
N GLY A 481 20.04 -4.54 -1.42
CA GLY A 481 19.88 -4.29 -2.85
C GLY A 481 19.31 -2.91 -3.16
N GLN A 482 18.24 -2.53 -2.45
CA GLN A 482 17.62 -1.21 -2.58
C GLN A 482 18.56 -0.08 -2.18
N LEU A 483 19.32 -0.27 -1.10
CA LEU A 483 20.27 0.73 -0.61
C LEU A 483 21.43 0.95 -1.60
N LEU A 484 22.06 -0.11 -2.11
CA LEU A 484 23.16 0.03 -3.08
C LEU A 484 22.71 0.75 -4.36
N ILE A 485 21.46 0.53 -4.78
CA ILE A 485 20.85 1.28 -5.89
C ILE A 485 20.65 2.74 -5.50
N ALA A 486 20.12 3.04 -4.32
CA ALA A 486 19.92 4.40 -3.85
C ALA A 486 21.24 5.19 -3.74
N LEU A 487 22.32 4.56 -3.25
CA LEU A 487 23.65 5.17 -3.18
C LEU A 487 24.21 5.49 -4.58
N ARG A 488 24.07 4.56 -5.54
CA ARG A 488 24.43 4.77 -6.94
C ARG A 488 23.62 5.93 -7.54
N ASP A 489 22.30 5.86 -7.45
CA ASP A 489 21.40 6.82 -8.08
C ASP A 489 21.62 8.23 -7.49
N TYR A 490 21.85 8.35 -6.18
CA TYR A 490 22.20 9.63 -5.58
C TYR A 490 23.51 10.21 -6.15
N THR A 491 24.53 9.37 -6.34
CA THR A 491 25.82 9.78 -6.92
C THR A 491 25.66 10.26 -8.36
N HIS A 492 24.85 9.54 -9.14
CA HIS A 492 24.49 9.91 -10.51
C HIS A 492 23.73 11.25 -10.55
N HIS A 493 22.76 11.46 -9.65
CA HIS A 493 22.03 12.72 -9.54
C HIS A 493 22.94 13.89 -9.13
N PHE A 494 23.88 13.66 -8.22
CA PHE A 494 24.87 14.65 -7.82
C PHE A 494 25.72 15.12 -9.01
N ALA A 495 26.16 14.19 -9.86
CA ALA A 495 26.88 14.51 -11.10
C ALA A 495 26.02 15.32 -12.08
N ILE A 496 24.76 14.95 -12.30
CA ILE A 496 23.83 15.68 -13.19
C ILE A 496 23.60 17.12 -12.70
N ASN A 497 23.39 17.31 -11.40
CA ASN A 497 23.12 18.63 -10.82
C ASN A 497 24.30 19.59 -10.96
N PHE A 498 25.54 19.09 -10.92
CA PHE A 498 26.73 19.89 -11.18
C PHE A 498 26.78 20.41 -12.62
N HIS A 499 26.52 19.55 -13.62
CA HIS A 499 26.44 19.96 -15.02
C HIS A 499 25.36 21.02 -15.29
N ARG A 500 24.23 20.94 -14.57
CA ARG A 500 23.15 21.95 -14.66
C ARG A 500 23.56 23.30 -14.09
N LYS A 501 24.34 23.33 -12.99
CA LYS A 501 24.83 24.58 -12.40
C LYS A 501 25.85 25.28 -13.30
N ILE A 502 26.80 24.53 -13.88
CA ILE A 502 27.79 25.10 -14.82
C ILE A 502 27.10 25.70 -16.05
N SER A 503 26.10 25.01 -16.61
CA SER A 503 25.35 25.47 -17.79
C SER A 503 24.48 26.72 -17.58
N LYS A 504 24.27 27.16 -16.33
CA LYS A 504 23.55 28.41 -16.00
C LYS A 504 24.51 29.59 -15.75
N LEU A 505 25.80 29.31 -15.58
CA LEU A 505 26.87 30.29 -15.32
C LEU A 505 27.68 30.62 -16.58
N SER A 506 27.58 29.78 -17.61
CA SER A 506 27.98 30.05 -19.00
C SER A 506 26.82 30.62 -19.80
#